data_AF-A0A7Y5B795-F1
#
_entry.id   AF-A0A7Y5B795-F1
#
_cell.length_a   1.000
_cell.length_b   1.000
_cell.length_c   1.000
_cell.angle_alpha   90.00
_cell.angle_beta   90.00
_cell.angle_gamma   90.00
#
_symmetry.space_group_name_H-M   'P 1'
#
loop_
_entity.id
_entity.type
_entity.pdbx_description
1 polymer ?
#
loop_
_entity_poly.entity_id
_entity_poly.type
_entity_poly.pdbx_seq_one_letter_code
_entity_poly.pdbx_strand_id
1 'polypeptide(L)'
;MSPTTWKQDVRLGGLRRFAIAITVLNILGHTVLGFEQAWLHPFVSLAAAYGTEILIELADAIAHRRPPRFLGGMRKLIDFMLSAHITGLAVAMLIYPNAQFWVVAFGASVAIASKHLLRMSLDTGKRHFLNPSNFGITATLLAFPWVGVAQPYQFTENLVNAWDFVPVGIILFTGTFLNFRFTKRLPLIFAWLTGFALQAFIRSAYFDTPFLAGLGPMTGVAFVLYTFYMVTDPATTPDDPKNQMLFGYSVAFVYALLMVFHVVYGLFFALTIVCVVRGLSIALNNALKASRQEPATAQSSAMFTGGKDR
;
A
#
# COMPACT_ATOMS: atom_id res chain seq x y z
N MET A 1 21.30 22.50 -7.59
CA MET A 1 20.73 21.13 -7.47
C MET A 1 19.43 21.11 -8.25
N SER A 2 19.24 20.22 -9.22
CA SER A 2 18.03 20.26 -10.06
C SER A 2 16.79 19.81 -9.26
N PRO A 3 15.58 20.29 -9.60
CA PRO A 3 14.36 19.92 -8.87
C PRO A 3 14.07 18.41 -8.84
N THR A 4 14.60 17.66 -9.82
CA THR A 4 14.46 16.20 -9.94
C THR A 4 15.35 15.44 -8.97
N THR A 5 16.59 15.87 -8.76
CA THR A 5 17.51 15.21 -7.80
C THR A 5 17.06 15.44 -6.37
N TRP A 6 16.57 16.65 -6.03
CA TRP A 6 16.00 16.94 -4.71
C TRP A 6 14.80 16.03 -4.36
N LYS A 7 13.89 15.79 -5.31
CA LYS A 7 12.75 14.87 -5.10
C LYS A 7 13.19 13.42 -4.91
N GLN A 8 14.21 12.98 -5.64
CA GLN A 8 14.77 11.63 -5.49
C GLN A 8 15.44 11.44 -4.13
N ASP A 9 16.22 12.41 -3.67
CA ASP A 9 16.93 12.34 -2.39
C ASP A 9 15.97 12.35 -1.20
N VAL A 10 14.93 13.19 -1.24
CA VAL A 10 13.88 13.21 -0.19
C VAL A 10 13.13 11.88 -0.16
N ARG A 11 12.78 11.31 -1.32
CA ARG A 11 12.11 10.01 -1.42
C ARG A 11 12.99 8.89 -0.86
N LEU A 12 14.26 8.85 -1.24
CA LEU A 12 15.21 7.84 -0.77
C LEU A 12 15.45 7.95 0.73
N GLY A 13 15.62 9.17 1.25
CA GLY A 13 15.72 9.41 2.70
C GLY A 13 14.48 8.93 3.46
N GLY A 14 13.29 9.14 2.90
CA GLY A 14 12.04 8.60 3.45
C GLY A 14 12.01 7.07 3.47
N LEU A 15 12.36 6.42 2.35
CA LEU A 15 12.45 4.96 2.24
C LEU A 15 13.42 4.36 3.26
N ARG A 16 14.60 4.95 3.45
CA ARG A 16 15.59 4.46 4.43
C ARG A 16 15.06 4.53 5.86
N ARG A 17 14.46 5.67 6.25
CA ARG A 17 13.87 5.83 7.58
C ARG A 17 12.73 4.84 7.80
N PHE A 18 11.89 4.63 6.80
CA PHE A 18 10.79 3.69 6.93
C PHE A 18 11.26 2.24 6.98
N ALA A 19 12.26 1.86 6.18
CA ALA A 19 12.91 0.56 6.27
C ALA A 19 13.45 0.30 7.67
N ILE A 20 14.21 1.23 8.24
CA ILE A 20 14.73 1.10 9.61
C ILE A 20 13.59 0.97 10.62
N ALA A 21 12.56 1.82 10.52
CA ALA A 21 11.43 1.81 11.45
C ALA A 21 10.68 0.47 11.42
N ILE A 22 10.40 -0.08 10.24
CA ILE A 22 9.69 -1.37 10.14
C ILE A 22 10.57 -2.55 10.54
N THR A 23 11.89 -2.50 10.30
CA THR A 23 12.83 -3.50 10.84
C THR A 23 12.80 -3.49 12.37
N VAL A 24 12.95 -2.30 12.98
CA VAL A 24 12.93 -2.14 14.43
C VAL A 24 11.59 -2.60 15.00
N LEU A 25 10.47 -2.25 14.36
CA LEU A 25 9.15 -2.69 14.79
C LEU A 25 8.99 -4.22 14.72
N ASN A 26 9.52 -4.88 13.68
CA ASN A 26 9.48 -6.35 13.59
C ASN A 26 10.36 -7.01 14.66
N ILE A 27 11.56 -6.45 14.93
CA ILE A 27 12.43 -6.94 16.00
C ILE A 27 11.72 -6.79 17.34
N LEU A 28 11.22 -5.59 17.66
CA LEU A 28 10.45 -5.32 18.87
C LEU A 28 9.19 -6.17 18.94
N GLY A 29 8.54 -6.44 17.81
CA GLY A 29 7.40 -7.34 17.69
C GLY A 29 7.70 -8.70 18.30
N HIS A 30 8.76 -9.35 17.82
CA HIS A 30 9.17 -10.69 18.27
C HIS A 30 9.85 -10.72 19.64
N THR A 31 10.48 -9.64 20.09
CA THR A 31 11.23 -9.63 21.36
C THR A 31 10.47 -9.02 22.53
N VAL A 32 9.65 -7.99 22.29
CA VAL A 32 9.00 -7.18 23.32
C VAL A 32 7.48 -7.22 23.20
N LEU A 33 6.90 -6.91 22.05
CA LEU A 33 5.44 -6.66 21.95
C LEU A 33 4.59 -7.93 22.08
N GLY A 34 5.09 -9.08 21.60
CA GLY A 34 4.41 -10.37 21.70
C GLY A 34 3.88 -10.93 20.38
N PHE A 35 4.63 -10.74 19.28
CA PHE A 35 4.32 -11.41 18.02
C PHE A 35 4.43 -12.93 18.19
N GLU A 36 3.31 -13.60 17.97
CA GLU A 36 3.22 -15.06 18.04
C GLU A 36 3.64 -15.74 16.73
N GLN A 37 3.83 -14.98 15.64
CA GLN A 37 4.35 -15.51 14.39
C GLN A 37 5.72 -16.17 14.61
N ALA A 38 6.01 -17.21 13.84
CA ALA A 38 7.30 -17.88 13.93
C ALA A 38 8.44 -16.91 13.59
N TRP A 39 9.55 -17.00 14.33
CA TRP A 39 10.76 -16.18 14.13
C TRP A 39 11.33 -16.24 12.71
N LEU A 40 11.00 -17.30 11.96
CA LEU A 40 11.43 -17.49 10.58
C LEU A 40 10.62 -16.67 9.56
N HIS A 41 9.42 -16.17 9.91
CA HIS A 41 8.53 -15.46 8.98
C HIS A 41 9.17 -14.23 8.33
N PRO A 42 9.82 -13.31 9.08
CA PRO A 42 10.45 -12.14 8.48
C PRO A 42 11.55 -12.53 7.48
N PHE A 43 12.35 -13.56 7.79
CA PHE A 43 13.45 -14.00 6.93
C PHE A 43 12.96 -14.63 5.64
N VAL A 44 11.96 -15.50 5.71
CA VAL A 44 11.35 -16.13 4.53
C VAL A 44 10.69 -15.08 3.65
N SER A 45 9.95 -14.15 4.25
CA SER A 45 9.32 -13.05 3.51
C SER A 45 10.35 -12.15 2.82
N LEU A 46 11.43 -11.79 3.51
CA LEU A 46 12.50 -10.99 2.95
C LEU A 46 13.21 -11.71 1.81
N ALA A 47 13.54 -12.99 1.97
CA ALA A 47 14.14 -13.79 0.92
C ALA A 47 13.26 -13.85 -0.33
N ALA A 48 11.95 -14.10 -0.15
CA ALA A 48 10.99 -14.11 -1.25
C ALA A 48 10.83 -12.72 -1.90
N ALA A 49 10.71 -11.66 -1.12
CA ALA A 49 10.57 -10.30 -1.62
C ALA A 49 11.80 -9.84 -2.41
N TYR A 50 13.00 -10.06 -1.87
CA TYR A 50 14.26 -9.73 -2.54
C TYR A 50 14.48 -10.57 -3.78
N GLY A 51 14.27 -11.88 -3.69
CA GLY A 51 14.37 -12.78 -4.84
C GLY A 51 13.44 -12.34 -5.97
N THR A 52 12.19 -12.02 -5.65
CA THR A 52 11.20 -11.54 -6.63
C THR A 52 11.60 -10.19 -7.24
N GLU A 53 12.05 -9.22 -6.44
CA GLU A 53 12.47 -7.89 -6.93
C GLU A 53 13.72 -8.02 -7.85
N ILE A 54 14.67 -8.89 -7.51
CA ILE A 54 15.85 -9.17 -8.32
C ILE A 54 15.46 -9.86 -9.64
N LEU A 55 14.63 -10.91 -9.59
CA LEU A 55 14.22 -11.65 -10.79
C LEU A 55 13.46 -10.76 -11.78
N ILE A 56 12.54 -9.94 -11.29
CA ILE A 56 11.79 -9.00 -12.15
C ILE A 56 12.72 -7.95 -12.74
N GLU A 57 13.64 -7.40 -11.96
CA GLU A 57 14.61 -6.40 -12.45
C GLU A 57 15.58 -6.99 -13.47
N LEU A 58 16.03 -8.24 -13.28
CA LEU A 58 16.85 -8.96 -14.25
C LEU A 58 16.08 -9.17 -15.56
N ALA A 59 14.83 -9.65 -15.47
CA ALA A 59 13.99 -9.82 -16.65
C ALA A 59 13.75 -8.49 -17.39
N ASP A 60 13.45 -7.42 -16.66
CA ASP A 60 13.26 -6.08 -17.23
C ASP A 60 14.55 -5.51 -17.84
N ALA A 61 15.69 -5.76 -17.21
CA ALA A 61 17.01 -5.34 -17.69
C ALA A 61 17.40 -6.06 -18.98
N ILE A 62 17.18 -7.38 -19.04
CA ILE A 62 17.42 -8.21 -20.23
C ILE A 62 16.50 -7.76 -21.37
N ALA A 63 15.20 -7.60 -21.11
CA ALA A 63 14.22 -7.20 -22.12
C ALA A 63 14.54 -5.83 -22.75
N HIS A 64 15.02 -4.88 -21.94
CA HIS A 64 15.34 -3.52 -22.42
C HIS A 64 16.83 -3.30 -22.72
N ARG A 65 17.65 -4.37 -22.72
CA ARG A 65 19.11 -4.31 -22.95
C ARG A 65 19.82 -3.22 -22.13
N ARG A 66 19.41 -3.06 -20.87
CA ARG A 66 19.98 -2.10 -19.93
C ARG A 66 20.71 -2.83 -18.79
N PRO A 67 21.73 -2.24 -18.17
CA PRO A 67 22.28 -2.83 -16.95
C PRO A 67 21.22 -2.85 -15.84
N PRO A 68 21.17 -3.92 -15.01
CA PRO A 68 20.35 -3.96 -13.81
C PRO A 68 20.62 -2.77 -12.87
N ARG A 69 19.57 -2.22 -12.27
CA ARG A 69 19.62 -1.02 -11.41
C ARG A 69 20.44 -1.19 -10.15
N PHE A 70 20.57 -2.43 -9.68
CA PHE A 70 21.35 -2.75 -8.49
C PHE A 70 22.86 -2.84 -8.77
N LEU A 71 23.29 -2.81 -10.03
CA LEU A 71 24.72 -2.77 -10.37
C LEU A 71 25.32 -1.38 -10.11
N GLY A 72 26.60 -1.36 -9.73
CA GLY A 72 27.35 -0.13 -9.44
C GLY A 72 27.58 0.15 -7.95
N GLY A 73 27.63 -0.90 -7.12
CA GLY A 73 28.14 -0.85 -5.74
C GLY A 73 27.10 -1.17 -4.65
N MET A 74 27.58 -1.44 -3.44
CA MET A 74 26.75 -1.85 -2.29
C MET A 74 25.65 -0.84 -1.95
N ARG A 75 25.94 0.46 -2.05
CA ARG A 75 24.95 1.51 -1.76
C ARG A 75 23.76 1.45 -2.72
N LYS A 76 23.99 1.26 -4.01
CA LYS A 76 22.92 1.14 -5.02
C LYS A 76 22.09 -0.12 -4.80
N LEU A 77 22.73 -1.23 -4.46
CA LEU A 77 22.05 -2.47 -4.11
C LEU A 77 21.11 -2.28 -2.91
N ILE A 78 21.60 -1.69 -1.82
CA ILE A 78 20.78 -1.41 -0.63
C ILE A 78 19.62 -0.50 -0.99
N ASP A 79 19.90 0.63 -1.64
CA ASP A 79 18.88 1.61 -2.02
C ASP A 79 17.79 1.02 -2.93
N PHE A 80 18.16 0.09 -3.82
CA PHE A 80 17.25 -0.68 -4.65
C PHE A 80 16.36 -1.62 -3.82
N MET A 81 16.93 -2.32 -2.84
CA MET A 81 16.23 -3.30 -1.99
C MET A 81 15.30 -2.70 -0.94
N LEU A 82 15.43 -1.41 -0.58
CA LEU A 82 14.64 -0.77 0.49
C LEU A 82 13.13 -0.97 0.33
N SER A 83 12.61 -0.78 -0.89
CA SER A 83 11.17 -0.92 -1.12
C SER A 83 10.69 -2.37 -0.96
N ALA A 84 11.50 -3.34 -1.39
CA ALA A 84 11.19 -4.75 -1.23
C ALA A 84 11.29 -5.18 0.25
N HIS A 85 12.27 -4.65 0.99
CA HIS A 85 12.46 -4.89 2.42
C HIS A 85 11.22 -4.48 3.22
N ILE A 86 10.75 -3.25 3.00
CA ILE A 86 9.57 -2.70 3.65
C ILE A 86 8.34 -3.57 3.35
N THR A 87 8.15 -3.93 2.07
CA THR A 87 7.00 -4.72 1.64
C THR A 87 7.02 -6.12 2.25
N GLY A 88 8.18 -6.80 2.23
CA GLY A 88 8.35 -8.13 2.79
C GLY A 88 8.12 -8.16 4.30
N LEU A 89 8.70 -7.23 5.06
CA LEU A 89 8.45 -7.14 6.50
C LEU A 89 7.00 -6.81 6.82
N ALA A 90 6.37 -5.91 6.06
CA ALA A 90 4.95 -5.60 6.25
C ALA A 90 4.06 -6.83 6.03
N VAL A 91 4.32 -7.62 4.99
CA VAL A 91 3.58 -8.87 4.75
C VAL A 91 3.80 -9.84 5.92
N ALA A 92 5.05 -10.15 6.28
CA ALA A 92 5.37 -11.09 7.35
C ALA A 92 4.72 -10.74 8.69
N MET A 93 4.70 -9.45 9.00
CA MET A 93 4.13 -8.89 10.23
C MET A 93 2.61 -8.96 10.27
N LEU A 94 1.93 -8.86 9.13
CA LEU A 94 0.47 -8.65 9.10
C LEU A 94 -0.33 -9.89 8.70
N ILE A 95 0.30 -10.92 8.15
CA ILE A 95 -0.36 -12.23 7.94
C ILE A 95 -0.04 -13.20 9.08
N TYR A 96 -0.95 -14.13 9.32
CA TYR A 96 -0.80 -15.18 10.32
C TYR A 96 -1.09 -16.56 9.70
N PRO A 97 -0.12 -17.16 8.99
CA PRO A 97 -0.29 -18.46 8.31
C PRO A 97 0.16 -19.66 9.18
N ASN A 98 0.30 -19.50 10.50
CA ASN A 98 0.87 -20.51 11.40
C ASN A 98 2.25 -20.98 10.92
N ALA A 99 2.53 -22.29 10.89
CA ALA A 99 3.81 -22.86 10.45
C ALA A 99 4.01 -22.91 8.92
N GLN A 100 3.10 -22.33 8.11
CA GLN A 100 3.14 -22.43 6.65
C GLN A 100 4.02 -21.34 6.03
N PHE A 101 5.34 -21.49 6.13
CA PHE A 101 6.31 -20.49 5.66
C PHE A 101 6.18 -20.13 4.17
N TRP A 102 5.82 -21.10 3.33
CA TRP A 102 5.66 -20.89 1.89
C TRP A 102 4.50 -19.93 1.57
N VAL A 103 3.50 -19.82 2.45
CA VAL A 103 2.39 -18.86 2.30
C VAL A 103 2.89 -17.43 2.52
N VAL A 104 3.83 -17.23 3.45
CA VAL A 104 4.50 -15.93 3.64
C VAL A 104 5.30 -15.57 2.40
N ALA A 105 6.05 -16.52 1.85
CA ALA A 105 6.77 -16.33 0.60
C ALA A 105 5.83 -15.97 -0.55
N PHE A 106 4.69 -16.65 -0.68
CA PHE A 106 3.65 -16.33 -1.67
C PHE A 106 3.16 -14.88 -1.52
N GLY A 107 2.72 -14.48 -0.32
CA GLY A 107 2.21 -13.12 -0.09
C GLY A 107 3.24 -12.04 -0.42
N ALA A 108 4.50 -12.26 -0.05
CA ALA A 108 5.60 -11.35 -0.33
C ALA A 108 5.92 -11.27 -1.82
N SER A 109 5.99 -12.41 -2.52
CA SER A 109 6.21 -12.46 -3.96
C SER A 109 5.08 -11.81 -4.75
N VAL A 110 3.82 -12.05 -4.39
CA VAL A 110 2.65 -11.41 -5.03
C VAL A 110 2.65 -9.91 -4.78
N ALA A 111 2.98 -9.48 -3.57
CA ALA A 111 3.13 -8.05 -3.25
C ALA A 111 4.15 -7.38 -4.19
N ILE A 112 5.36 -7.93 -4.28
CA ILE A 112 6.41 -7.39 -5.14
C ILE A 112 6.02 -7.46 -6.62
N ALA A 113 5.49 -8.58 -7.09
CA ALA A 113 5.07 -8.74 -8.49
C ALA A 113 4.01 -7.70 -8.87
N SER A 114 3.00 -7.47 -8.02
CA SER A 114 1.93 -6.51 -8.30
C SER A 114 2.44 -5.08 -8.51
N LYS A 115 3.45 -4.65 -7.74
CA LYS A 115 4.11 -3.34 -7.89
C LYS A 115 4.76 -3.13 -9.27
N HIS A 116 5.23 -4.21 -9.89
CA HIS A 116 5.91 -4.16 -11.19
C HIS A 116 4.95 -4.37 -12.36
N LEU A 117 4.02 -5.32 -12.22
CA LEU A 117 3.09 -5.70 -13.27
C LEU A 117 1.89 -4.75 -13.36
N LEU A 118 1.33 -4.33 -12.22
CA LEU A 118 0.08 -3.58 -12.15
C LEU A 118 0.36 -2.08 -12.01
N ARG A 119 0.78 -1.48 -13.13
CA ARG A 119 1.12 -0.06 -13.25
C ARG A 119 0.18 0.65 -14.18
N MET A 120 -0.16 1.89 -13.82
CA MET A 120 -0.95 2.79 -14.65
C MET A 120 -0.13 4.01 -15.06
N SER A 121 -0.38 4.49 -16.28
CA SER A 121 0.19 5.74 -16.78
C SER A 121 -0.62 6.92 -16.25
N LEU A 122 0.01 7.73 -15.41
CA LEU A 122 -0.48 9.05 -15.00
C LEU A 122 0.29 10.12 -15.80
N ASP A 123 -0.23 11.34 -15.81
CA ASP A 123 0.46 12.50 -16.39
C ASP A 123 1.87 12.72 -15.79
N THR A 124 2.07 12.25 -14.56
CA THR A 124 3.34 12.34 -13.82
C THR A 124 4.26 11.12 -14.01
N GLY A 125 3.89 10.17 -14.86
CA GLY A 125 4.62 8.94 -15.16
C GLY A 125 3.90 7.66 -14.75
N LYS A 126 4.55 6.51 -14.97
CA LYS A 126 4.01 5.19 -14.60
C LYS A 126 4.17 4.94 -13.10
N ARG A 127 3.06 4.64 -12.41
CA ARG A 127 3.05 4.27 -10.98
C ARG A 127 2.22 3.01 -10.77
N HIS A 128 2.53 2.24 -9.73
CA HIS A 128 1.62 1.18 -9.29
C HIS A 128 0.38 1.80 -8.66
N PHE A 129 -0.78 1.19 -8.87
CA PHE A 129 -2.04 1.70 -8.32
C PHE A 129 -2.53 0.90 -7.12
N LEU A 130 -2.02 -0.31 -6.92
CA LEU A 130 -2.29 -1.14 -5.73
C LEU A 130 -1.18 -0.96 -4.70
N ASN A 131 -1.56 -0.91 -3.42
CA ASN A 131 -0.59 -0.93 -2.34
C ASN A 131 0.02 -2.35 -2.31
N PRO A 132 1.34 -2.50 -2.55
CA PRO A 132 1.95 -3.82 -2.77
C PRO A 132 1.71 -4.79 -1.61
N SER A 133 2.02 -4.38 -0.37
CA SER A 133 1.85 -5.26 0.80
C SER A 133 0.38 -5.55 1.09
N ASN A 134 -0.50 -4.55 0.99
CA ASN A 134 -1.94 -4.74 1.16
C ASN A 134 -2.52 -5.73 0.13
N PHE A 135 -2.10 -5.63 -1.12
CA PHE A 135 -2.53 -6.54 -2.18
C PHE A 135 -1.98 -7.95 -1.98
N GLY A 136 -0.71 -8.10 -1.57
CA GLY A 136 -0.15 -9.41 -1.22
C GLY A 136 -0.91 -10.09 -0.07
N ILE A 137 -1.25 -9.33 0.98
CA ILE A 137 -2.11 -9.80 2.08
C ILE A 137 -3.49 -10.20 1.55
N THR A 138 -4.14 -9.33 0.77
CA THR A 138 -5.46 -9.59 0.18
C THR A 138 -5.46 -10.87 -0.67
N ALA A 139 -4.49 -11.03 -1.55
CA ALA A 139 -4.36 -12.20 -2.41
C ALA A 139 -4.13 -13.48 -1.59
N THR A 140 -3.35 -13.39 -0.51
CA THR A 140 -3.11 -14.51 0.42
C THR A 140 -4.40 -14.94 1.11
N LEU A 141 -5.17 -13.99 1.63
CA LEU A 141 -6.44 -14.27 2.33
C LEU A 141 -7.51 -14.86 1.39
N LEU A 142 -7.51 -14.46 0.11
CA LEU A 142 -8.43 -15.00 -0.89
C LEU A 142 -8.00 -16.38 -1.39
N ALA A 143 -6.70 -16.60 -1.59
CA ALA A 143 -6.17 -17.88 -2.07
C ALA A 143 -6.17 -18.97 -0.97
N PHE A 144 -6.01 -18.55 0.28
CA PHE A 144 -5.88 -19.44 1.43
C PHE A 144 -6.84 -19.00 2.55
N PRO A 145 -8.12 -19.37 2.48
CA PRO A 145 -9.14 -18.91 3.44
C PRO A 145 -8.89 -19.33 4.90
N TRP A 146 -7.98 -20.29 5.13
CA TRP A 146 -7.56 -20.72 6.47
C TRP A 146 -6.47 -19.82 7.08
N VAL A 147 -5.96 -18.83 6.33
CA VAL A 147 -4.94 -17.88 6.79
C VAL A 147 -5.62 -16.68 7.41
N GLY A 148 -5.16 -16.28 8.60
CA GLY A 148 -5.61 -15.07 9.27
C GLY A 148 -4.69 -13.88 9.04
N VAL A 149 -5.10 -12.75 9.61
CA VAL A 149 -4.21 -11.60 9.82
C VAL A 149 -3.67 -11.61 11.24
N ALA A 150 -2.52 -10.97 11.45
CA ALA A 150 -1.97 -10.71 12.76
C ALA A 150 -3.02 -10.01 13.64
N GLN A 151 -3.22 -10.53 14.85
CA GLN A 151 -4.27 -10.01 15.72
C GLN A 151 -3.83 -8.67 16.33
N PRO A 152 -4.73 -7.69 16.49
CA PRO A 152 -4.37 -6.37 17.02
C PRO A 152 -3.65 -6.40 18.38
N TYR A 153 -3.97 -7.38 19.24
CA TYR A 153 -3.35 -7.53 20.56
C TYR A 153 -1.86 -7.91 20.49
N GLN A 154 -1.41 -8.60 19.44
CA GLN A 154 -0.01 -9.06 19.32
C GLN A 154 1.00 -7.90 19.29
N PHE A 155 0.53 -6.69 19.00
CA PHE A 155 1.35 -5.47 19.01
C PHE A 155 1.53 -4.85 20.40
N THR A 156 0.86 -5.38 21.43
CA THR A 156 0.91 -4.86 22.81
C THR A 156 0.78 -5.96 23.87
N GLU A 157 0.80 -7.25 23.51
CA GLU A 157 0.49 -8.39 24.41
C GLU A 157 1.32 -8.41 25.70
N ASN A 158 2.63 -8.18 25.61
CA ASN A 158 3.49 -8.16 26.80
C ASN A 158 3.61 -6.75 27.43
N LEU A 159 2.89 -5.76 26.90
CA LEU A 159 2.79 -4.44 27.50
C LEU A 159 1.61 -4.46 28.47
N VAL A 160 1.71 -3.65 29.52
CA VAL A 160 0.66 -3.54 30.53
C VAL A 160 0.36 -2.08 30.84
N ASN A 161 -0.90 -1.80 31.16
CA ASN A 161 -1.38 -0.50 31.62
C ASN A 161 -1.09 0.61 30.59
N ALA A 162 -0.48 1.71 31.02
CA ALA A 162 -0.20 2.85 30.14
C ALA A 162 0.81 2.53 29.02
N TRP A 163 1.58 1.44 29.13
CA TRP A 163 2.58 1.09 28.12
C TRP A 163 1.97 0.65 26.80
N ASP A 164 0.73 0.15 26.79
CA ASP A 164 0.00 -0.28 25.58
C ASP A 164 -0.21 0.89 24.60
N PHE A 165 -0.28 2.12 25.12
CA PHE A 165 -0.44 3.32 24.33
C PHE A 165 0.88 3.83 23.73
N VAL A 166 2.04 3.33 24.18
CA VAL A 166 3.35 3.81 23.71
C VAL A 166 3.57 3.48 22.23
N PRO A 167 3.38 2.23 21.75
CA PRO A 167 3.48 1.92 20.32
C PRO A 167 2.51 2.75 19.48
N VAL A 168 1.25 2.88 19.94
CA VAL A 168 0.22 3.68 19.28
C VAL A 168 0.66 5.14 19.15
N GLY A 169 1.13 5.75 20.25
CA GLY A 169 1.62 7.12 20.28
C GLY A 169 2.81 7.34 19.35
N ILE A 170 3.82 6.48 19.39
CA ILE A 170 4.99 6.56 18.51
C ILE A 170 4.57 6.55 17.04
N ILE A 171 3.71 5.61 16.65
CA ILE A 171 3.26 5.45 15.26
C ILE A 171 2.38 6.64 14.85
N LEU A 172 1.53 7.14 15.74
CA LEU A 172 0.69 8.30 15.49
C LEU A 172 1.54 9.56 15.28
N PHE A 173 2.51 9.85 16.15
CA PHE A 173 3.37 11.03 16.01
C PHE A 173 4.26 10.94 14.76
N THR A 174 4.96 9.81 14.59
CA THR A 174 5.85 9.62 13.43
C THR A 174 5.08 9.56 12.12
N GLY A 175 3.94 8.88 12.09
CA GLY A 175 3.03 8.78 10.95
C GLY A 175 2.42 10.13 10.59
N THR A 176 1.92 10.89 11.57
CA THR A 176 1.38 12.23 11.35
C THR A 176 2.45 13.17 10.80
N PHE A 177 3.64 13.17 11.41
CA PHE A 177 4.76 13.98 10.94
C PHE A 177 5.14 13.63 9.49
N LEU A 178 5.24 12.34 9.17
CA LEU A 178 5.56 11.88 7.83
C LEU A 178 4.51 12.33 6.80
N ASN A 179 3.23 12.20 7.17
CA ASN A 179 2.12 12.56 6.30
C ASN A 179 1.89 14.06 6.17
N PHE A 180 2.25 14.84 7.18
CA PHE A 180 2.25 16.30 7.12
C PHE A 180 3.38 16.83 6.25
N ARG A 181 4.62 16.36 6.50
CA ARG A 181 5.82 16.99 5.93
C ARG A 181 6.24 16.45 4.58
N PHE A 182 6.03 15.16 4.31
CA PHE A 182 6.57 14.48 3.13
C PHE A 182 5.48 14.05 2.13
N THR A 183 4.45 13.31 2.57
CA THR A 183 3.44 12.76 1.64
C THR A 183 2.24 13.67 1.43
N LYS A 184 1.97 14.61 2.34
CA LYS A 184 0.84 15.55 2.31
C LYS A 184 -0.52 14.83 2.20
N ARG A 185 -0.72 13.79 3.01
CA ARG A 185 -1.92 12.94 3.01
C ARG A 185 -2.86 13.15 4.20
N LEU A 186 -2.72 14.26 4.93
CA LEU A 186 -3.62 14.59 6.05
C LEU A 186 -5.11 14.70 5.63
N PRO A 187 -5.49 15.27 4.48
CA PRO A 187 -6.89 15.29 4.04
C PRO A 187 -7.47 13.88 3.85
N LEU A 188 -6.66 12.95 3.31
CA LEU A 188 -7.02 11.55 3.17
C LEU A 188 -7.23 10.89 4.55
N ILE A 189 -6.29 11.10 5.48
CA ILE A 189 -6.36 10.54 6.84
C ILE A 189 -7.62 11.05 7.54
N PHE A 190 -7.89 12.35 7.46
CA PHE A 190 -9.08 12.94 8.05
C PHE A 190 -10.35 12.28 7.50
N ALA A 191 -10.51 12.21 6.18
CA ALA A 191 -11.69 11.60 5.56
C ALA A 191 -11.84 10.11 5.87
N TRP A 192 -10.73 9.37 5.92
CA TRP A 192 -10.73 7.97 6.33
C TRP A 192 -11.20 7.79 7.78
N LEU A 193 -10.64 8.56 8.73
CA LEU A 193 -10.99 8.45 10.14
C LEU A 193 -12.42 8.91 10.43
N THR A 194 -12.85 10.03 9.85
CA THR A 194 -14.23 10.51 10.02
C THR A 194 -15.23 9.59 9.33
N GLY A 195 -14.90 9.07 8.14
CA GLY A 195 -15.71 8.06 7.46
C GLY A 195 -15.82 6.76 8.27
N PHE A 196 -14.72 6.31 8.88
CA PHE A 196 -14.71 5.12 9.73
C PHE A 196 -15.56 5.32 10.99
N ALA A 197 -15.44 6.48 11.65
CA ALA A 197 -16.26 6.78 12.82
C ALA A 197 -17.75 6.92 12.44
N LEU A 198 -18.04 7.57 11.31
CA LEU A 198 -19.40 7.75 10.81
C LEU A 198 -20.06 6.41 10.46
N GLN A 199 -19.36 5.48 9.81
CA GLN A 199 -19.94 4.16 9.54
C GLN A 199 -20.21 3.38 10.83
N ALA A 200 -19.34 3.50 11.84
CA ALA A 200 -19.55 2.83 13.12
C ALA A 200 -20.79 3.40 13.83
N PHE A 201 -21.00 4.72 13.74
CA PHE A 201 -22.17 5.40 14.27
C PHE A 201 -23.45 4.94 13.56
N ILE A 202 -23.46 4.96 12.23
CA ILE A 202 -24.59 4.49 11.42
C ILE A 202 -24.90 3.03 11.77
N ARG A 203 -23.90 2.15 11.79
CA ARG A 203 -24.10 0.73 12.12
C ARG A 203 -24.61 0.52 13.54
N SER A 204 -24.18 1.34 14.49
CA SER A 204 -24.70 1.32 15.85
C SER A 204 -26.19 1.71 15.90
N ALA A 205 -26.58 2.74 15.14
CA ALA A 205 -27.96 3.23 15.10
C ALA A 205 -28.94 2.27 14.41
N TYR A 206 -28.50 1.50 13.40
CA TYR A 206 -29.38 0.62 12.61
C TYR A 206 -29.35 -0.86 13.01
N PHE A 207 -28.27 -1.35 13.62
CA PHE A 207 -28.08 -2.78 13.92
C PHE A 207 -27.93 -3.06 15.42
N ASP A 208 -28.27 -2.10 16.28
CA ASP A 208 -28.20 -2.18 17.75
C ASP A 208 -26.83 -2.65 18.29
N THR A 209 -25.77 -2.40 17.52
CA THR A 209 -24.41 -2.75 17.93
C THR A 209 -23.79 -1.64 18.78
N PRO A 210 -22.97 -1.95 19.82
CA PRO A 210 -22.35 -0.91 20.62
C PRO A 210 -21.44 0.00 19.79
N PHE A 211 -21.68 1.31 19.82
CA PHE A 211 -20.89 2.29 19.06
C PHE A 211 -19.39 2.22 19.39
N LEU A 212 -19.06 2.15 20.68
CA LEU A 212 -17.67 2.04 21.15
C LEU A 212 -16.98 0.77 20.64
N ALA A 213 -17.70 -0.35 20.53
CA ALA A 213 -17.15 -1.58 19.95
C ALA A 213 -16.83 -1.39 18.46
N GLY A 214 -17.66 -0.62 17.73
CA GLY A 214 -17.39 -0.24 16.34
C GLY A 214 -16.17 0.67 16.17
N LEU A 215 -15.85 1.51 17.16
CA LEU A 215 -14.64 2.33 17.19
C LEU A 215 -13.42 1.60 17.74
N GLY A 216 -13.59 0.44 18.38
CA GLY A 216 -12.52 -0.36 18.99
C GLY A 216 -11.27 -0.52 18.11
N PRO A 217 -11.39 -0.83 16.79
CA PRO A 217 -10.22 -0.91 15.93
C PRO A 217 -9.35 0.37 15.92
N MET A 218 -9.94 1.56 16.06
CA MET A 218 -9.23 2.84 16.00
C MET A 218 -8.18 3.04 17.09
N THR A 219 -8.30 2.30 18.20
CA THR A 219 -7.34 2.39 19.32
C THR A 219 -6.16 1.43 19.16
N GLY A 220 -6.25 0.47 18.24
CA GLY A 220 -5.24 -0.57 18.06
C GLY A 220 -4.07 -0.16 17.16
N VAL A 221 -2.89 -0.69 17.47
CA VAL A 221 -1.64 -0.45 16.70
C VAL A 221 -1.81 -0.79 15.22
N ALA A 222 -2.44 -1.92 14.90
CA ALA A 222 -2.66 -2.37 13.52
C ALA A 222 -3.45 -1.34 12.69
N PHE A 223 -4.49 -0.73 13.27
CA PHE A 223 -5.30 0.28 12.59
C PHE A 223 -4.53 1.58 12.37
N VAL A 224 -3.72 2.00 13.34
CA VAL A 224 -2.89 3.20 13.22
C VAL A 224 -1.77 2.99 12.19
N LEU A 225 -1.14 1.81 12.16
CA LEU A 225 -0.19 1.42 11.10
C LEU A 225 -0.85 1.47 9.72
N TYR A 226 -2.01 0.83 9.59
CA TYR A 226 -2.78 0.84 8.35
C TYR A 226 -3.10 2.28 7.89
N THR A 227 -3.60 3.11 8.81
CA THR A 227 -3.97 4.50 8.54
C THR A 227 -2.79 5.35 8.06
N PHE A 228 -1.65 5.30 8.76
CA PHE A 228 -0.54 6.21 8.49
C PHE A 228 0.47 5.68 7.46
N TYR A 229 0.49 4.37 7.18
CA TYR A 229 1.50 3.75 6.33
C TYR A 229 0.97 2.86 5.20
N MET A 230 -0.32 2.49 5.18
CA MET A 230 -0.91 1.73 4.07
C MET A 230 -1.90 2.55 3.24
N VAL A 231 -2.93 3.12 3.86
CA VAL A 231 -3.96 3.89 3.15
C VAL A 231 -3.37 5.15 2.51
N THR A 232 -2.35 5.73 3.13
CA THR A 232 -1.70 6.98 2.72
C THR A 232 -0.54 6.80 1.76
N ASP A 233 -0.38 5.61 1.16
CA ASP A 233 0.69 5.38 0.20
C ASP A 233 0.59 6.38 -0.98
N PRO A 234 1.58 7.28 -1.15
CA PRO A 234 1.51 8.33 -2.16
C PRO A 234 1.54 7.80 -3.60
N ALA A 235 1.96 6.56 -3.82
CA ALA A 235 1.96 5.96 -5.15
C ALA A 235 0.54 5.55 -5.61
N THR A 236 -0.31 5.14 -4.67
CA THR A 236 -1.64 4.57 -4.93
C THR A 236 -2.77 5.58 -4.75
N THR A 237 -2.50 6.67 -4.03
CA THR A 237 -3.47 7.71 -3.68
C THR A 237 -3.40 8.94 -4.60
N PRO A 238 -4.51 9.69 -4.76
CA PRO A 238 -4.50 10.96 -5.48
C PRO A 238 -3.60 12.02 -4.82
N ASP A 239 -3.09 12.96 -5.62
CA ASP A 239 -2.29 14.08 -5.11
C ASP A 239 -3.16 15.27 -4.67
N ASP A 240 -4.29 15.53 -5.34
CA ASP A 240 -5.21 16.63 -5.02
C ASP A 240 -5.98 16.40 -3.70
N PRO A 241 -6.10 17.40 -2.79
CA PRO A 241 -6.77 17.25 -1.49
C PRO A 241 -8.23 16.80 -1.56
N LYS A 242 -9.02 17.26 -2.55
CA LYS A 242 -10.43 16.85 -2.65
C LYS A 242 -10.53 15.39 -3.07
N ASN A 243 -9.69 14.99 -4.03
CA ASN A 243 -9.63 13.60 -4.47
C ASN A 243 -9.06 12.67 -3.39
N GLN A 244 -8.15 13.16 -2.55
CA GLN A 244 -7.68 12.47 -1.35
C GLN A 244 -8.82 12.21 -0.36
N MET A 245 -9.66 13.21 -0.09
CA MET A 245 -10.83 13.05 0.78
C MET A 245 -11.83 12.04 0.18
N LEU A 246 -12.13 12.17 -1.11
CA LEU A 246 -13.00 11.21 -1.82
C LEU A 246 -12.44 9.79 -1.71
N PHE A 247 -11.13 9.60 -1.89
CA PHE A 247 -10.48 8.31 -1.72
C PHE A 247 -10.66 7.78 -0.28
N GLY A 248 -10.34 8.58 0.75
CA GLY A 248 -10.49 8.19 2.15
C GLY A 248 -11.93 7.79 2.51
N TYR A 249 -12.91 8.59 2.11
CA TYR A 249 -14.33 8.27 2.30
C TYR A 249 -14.75 7.01 1.52
N SER A 250 -14.22 6.80 0.32
CA SER A 250 -14.50 5.59 -0.47
C SER A 250 -13.98 4.33 0.23
N VAL A 251 -12.78 4.37 0.83
CA VAL A 251 -12.25 3.23 1.60
C VAL A 251 -13.14 2.97 2.83
N ALA A 252 -13.55 4.01 3.55
CA ALA A 252 -14.44 3.87 4.71
C ALA A 252 -15.83 3.33 4.32
N PHE A 253 -16.37 3.77 3.19
CA PHE A 253 -17.63 3.30 2.66
C PHE A 253 -17.58 1.83 2.25
N VAL A 254 -16.55 1.42 1.50
CA VAL A 254 -16.38 0.01 1.13
C VAL A 254 -16.16 -0.86 2.37
N TYR A 255 -15.38 -0.38 3.35
CA TYR A 255 -15.26 -1.06 4.64
C TYR A 255 -16.61 -1.25 5.32
N ALA A 256 -17.44 -0.21 5.38
CA ALA A 256 -18.78 -0.27 5.95
C ALA A 256 -19.66 -1.32 5.26
N LEU A 257 -19.64 -1.35 3.92
CA LEU A 257 -20.36 -2.36 3.14
C LEU A 257 -19.89 -3.77 3.48
N LEU A 258 -18.57 -4.00 3.50
CA LEU A 258 -18.00 -5.30 3.85
C LEU A 258 -18.42 -5.75 5.26
N MET A 259 -18.48 -4.83 6.22
CA MET A 259 -18.96 -5.11 7.58
C MET A 259 -20.44 -5.51 7.61
N VAL A 260 -21.29 -4.86 6.82
CA VAL A 260 -22.72 -5.23 6.70
C VAL A 260 -22.89 -6.61 6.07
N PHE A 261 -22.02 -6.99 5.12
CA PHE A 261 -21.99 -8.33 4.55
C PHE A 261 -21.23 -9.36 5.41
N HIS A 262 -20.83 -9.00 6.63
CA HIS A 262 -20.10 -9.88 7.56
C HIS A 262 -18.78 -10.42 6.97
N VAL A 263 -18.14 -9.66 6.08
CA VAL A 263 -16.85 -10.03 5.49
C VAL A 263 -15.71 -9.64 6.45
N VAL A 264 -14.93 -10.63 6.86
CA VAL A 264 -13.73 -10.44 7.69
C VAL A 264 -12.59 -9.79 6.89
N TYR A 265 -11.61 -9.24 7.60
CA TYR A 265 -10.44 -8.55 7.01
C TYR A 265 -10.80 -7.32 6.15
N GLY A 266 -11.92 -6.68 6.47
CA GLY A 266 -12.51 -5.59 5.69
C GLY A 266 -11.57 -4.43 5.38
N LEU A 267 -10.59 -4.11 6.26
CA LEU A 267 -9.61 -3.05 6.00
C LEU A 267 -8.79 -3.34 4.73
N PHE A 268 -8.20 -4.54 4.63
CA PHE A 268 -7.33 -4.91 3.50
C PHE A 268 -8.12 -5.00 2.20
N PHE A 269 -9.31 -5.62 2.26
CA PHE A 269 -10.19 -5.74 1.11
C PHE A 269 -10.72 -4.39 0.64
N ALA A 270 -11.13 -3.50 1.54
CA ALA A 270 -11.62 -2.17 1.18
C ALA A 270 -10.56 -1.36 0.42
N LEU A 271 -9.31 -1.32 0.92
CA LEU A 271 -8.24 -0.61 0.24
C LEU A 271 -7.93 -1.22 -1.13
N THR A 272 -7.86 -2.55 -1.23
CA THR A 272 -7.63 -3.23 -2.51
C THR A 272 -8.74 -2.90 -3.52
N ILE A 273 -10.02 -3.02 -3.12
CA ILE A 273 -11.16 -2.73 -3.99
C ILE A 273 -11.13 -1.29 -4.49
N VAL A 274 -10.94 -0.32 -3.60
CA VAL A 274 -10.91 1.11 -3.98
C VAL A 274 -9.74 1.40 -4.91
N CYS A 275 -8.56 0.83 -4.64
CA CYS A 275 -7.41 0.97 -5.53
C CYS A 275 -7.67 0.34 -6.91
N VAL A 276 -8.29 -0.85 -6.99
CA VAL A 276 -8.69 -1.49 -8.26
C VAL A 276 -9.67 -0.61 -9.03
N VAL A 277 -10.75 -0.16 -8.39
CA VAL A 277 -11.77 0.70 -9.01
C VAL A 277 -11.14 2.00 -9.53
N ARG A 278 -10.25 2.62 -8.75
CA ARG A 278 -9.48 3.80 -9.18
C ARG A 278 -8.56 3.50 -10.36
N GLY A 279 -7.83 2.39 -10.33
CA GLY A 279 -6.94 1.98 -11.41
C GLY A 279 -7.70 1.76 -12.72
N LEU A 280 -8.85 1.07 -12.65
CA LEU A 280 -9.73 0.82 -13.79
C LEU A 280 -10.35 2.10 -14.33
N SER A 281 -10.80 3.02 -13.47
CA SER A 281 -11.39 4.29 -13.92
C SER A 281 -10.37 5.18 -14.65
N ILE A 282 -9.12 5.19 -14.20
CA ILE A 282 -8.03 5.90 -14.88
C ILE A 282 -7.70 5.23 -16.21
N ALA A 283 -7.60 3.90 -16.25
CA ALA A 283 -7.34 3.16 -17.48
C ALA A 283 -8.44 3.39 -18.54
N LEU A 284 -9.71 3.37 -18.12
CA LEU A 284 -10.86 3.65 -18.99
C LEU A 284 -10.84 5.09 -19.51
N ASN A 285 -10.58 6.08 -18.65
CA ASN A 285 -10.46 7.47 -19.06
C ASN A 285 -9.33 7.69 -20.07
N ASN A 286 -8.19 7.01 -19.88
CA ASN A 286 -7.06 7.08 -20.81
C ASN A 286 -7.43 6.45 -22.16
N ALA A 287 -8.12 5.30 -22.16
CA ALA A 287 -8.59 4.65 -23.39
C ALA A 287 -9.59 5.54 -24.14
N LEU A 288 -10.57 6.12 -23.45
CA LEU A 288 -11.56 7.02 -24.05
C LEU A 288 -10.94 8.28 -24.64
N LYS A 289 -9.90 8.84 -23.99
CA LYS A 289 -9.14 9.97 -24.54
C LYS A 289 -8.38 9.60 -25.80
N ALA A 290 -7.76 8.42 -25.83
CA ALA A 290 -7.06 7.92 -27.02
C ALA A 290 -8.02 7.76 -28.21
N SER A 291 -9.17 7.12 -27.99
CA SER A 291 -10.19 6.94 -29.05
C SER A 291 -10.81 8.26 -29.54
N ARG A 292 -10.84 9.31 -28.72
CA ARG A 292 -11.30 10.66 -29.13
C ARG A 292 -10.26 11.46 -29.93
N GLN A 293 -8.98 11.09 -29.86
CA GLN A 293 -7.90 11.78 -30.59
C GLN A 293 -7.64 11.19 -31.98
N GLU A 294 -7.98 9.91 -32.21
CA GLU A 294 -7.85 9.24 -33.52
C GLU A 294 -8.67 9.87 -34.69
N PRO A 295 -9.82 10.56 -34.51
CA PRO A 295 -10.56 11.12 -35.65
C PRO A 295 -9.94 12.39 -36.27
N ALA A 296 -9.12 13.16 -35.55
CA ALA A 296 -8.65 14.48 -35.99
C ALA A 296 -7.43 14.41 -36.92
N THR A 297 -6.53 13.44 -36.72
CA THR A 297 -5.30 13.31 -37.50
C THR A 297 -5.56 12.72 -38.89
N ALA A 298 -6.62 11.92 -39.05
CA ALA A 298 -7.04 11.36 -40.33
C ALA A 298 -7.68 12.42 -41.27
N GLN A 299 -8.35 13.45 -40.72
CA GLN A 299 -8.94 14.52 -41.53
C GLN A 299 -7.92 15.58 -41.97
N SER A 300 -6.89 15.87 -41.16
CA SER A 300 -5.83 16.82 -41.54
C SER A 300 -4.87 16.27 -42.60
N SER A 301 -4.61 14.96 -42.62
CA SER A 301 -3.80 14.30 -43.65
C SER A 301 -4.53 14.19 -45.00
N ALA A 302 -5.85 13.98 -44.99
CA ALA A 302 -6.67 13.98 -46.22
C ALA A 302 -6.79 15.38 -46.86
N MET A 303 -6.71 16.45 -46.08
CA MET A 303 -6.80 17.83 -46.59
C MET A 303 -5.51 18.30 -47.29
N PHE A 304 -4.35 17.72 -46.94
CA PHE A 304 -3.06 18.11 -47.53
C PHE A 304 -2.71 17.34 -48.82
N THR A 305 -3.36 16.20 -49.09
CA THR A 305 -3.12 15.39 -50.29
C THR A 305 -4.05 15.73 -51.47
N GLY A 306 -5.08 16.56 -51.26
CA GLY A 306 -6.06 16.90 -52.31
C GLY A 306 -5.74 18.11 -53.19
N GLY A 307 -4.58 18.76 -53.01
CA GLY A 307 -4.28 20.08 -53.61
C GLY A 307 -3.22 20.11 -54.71
N LYS A 308 -2.74 18.96 -55.23
CA LYS A 308 -1.58 18.94 -56.15
C LYS A 308 -1.87 18.62 -57.62
N ASP A 309 -3.13 18.40 -58.00
CA ASP A 309 -3.50 18.08 -59.38
C ASP A 309 -4.54 19.09 -59.92
N ARG A 310 -4.11 20.30 -60.29
CA ARG A 310 -4.75 21.16 -61.31
C ARG A 310 -3.72 22.09 -61.95
#